data_AF-A0A8I6XSF7-F1
#
_entry.id   AF-A0A8I6XSF7-F1
#
_cell.length_a   1.000
_cell.length_b   1.000
_cell.length_c   1.000
_cell.angle_alpha   90.00
_cell.angle_beta   90.00
_cell.angle_gamma   90.00
#
_symmetry.space_group_name_H-M   'P 1'
#
loop_
_entity.id
_entity.type
_entity.pdbx_description
1 polymer ?
#
loop_
_entity_poly.entity_id
_entity_poly.type
_entity_poly.pdbx_seq_one_letter_code
_entity_poly.pdbx_strand_id
1 'polypeptide(L)'
;METDANERKSLSYSEDKGAQWESSATYFQHHSQATLVIFGFQARDYMMNYVKRTMQISVNLKDVFLYDRLTCDKCYGKLPNPSEFPPKWQQGCVKEIITRRINSSAIIHFHTATNSRDDHLKKMRFL
;
A
#
# COMPACT_ATOMS: atom_id res chain seq x y z
N MET A 1 -26.62 17.91 6.08
CA MET A 1 -25.53 18.78 5.60
C MET A 1 -26.16 20.14 5.38
N GLU A 2 -25.70 21.19 6.04
CA GLU A 2 -26.33 22.51 5.92
C GLU A 2 -26.08 23.09 4.52
N THR A 3 -27.15 23.55 3.88
CA THR A 3 -27.17 23.95 2.46
C THR A 3 -27.38 25.44 2.26
N ASP A 4 -27.84 26.17 3.27
CA ASP A 4 -28.01 27.62 3.18
C ASP A 4 -26.66 28.35 3.15
N ALA A 5 -26.49 29.29 2.21
CA ALA A 5 -25.21 29.96 2.00
C ALA A 5 -24.83 30.93 3.14
N ASN A 6 -25.81 31.61 3.73
CA ASN A 6 -25.55 32.59 4.79
C ASN A 6 -25.22 31.88 6.11
N GLU A 7 -25.91 30.79 6.43
CA GLU A 7 -25.59 29.99 7.62
C GLU A 7 -24.24 29.28 7.50
N ARG A 8 -23.87 28.81 6.30
CA ARG A 8 -22.55 28.21 6.08
C ARG A 8 -21.42 29.20 6.33
N LYS A 9 -21.59 30.45 5.89
CA LYS A 9 -20.60 31.52 6.09
C LYS A 9 -20.50 31.95 7.55
N SER A 10 -21.62 32.07 8.27
CA SER A 10 -21.62 32.40 9.70
C SER A 10 -20.95 31.31 10.54
N LEU A 11 -21.12 30.05 10.14
CA LEU A 11 -20.48 28.88 10.77
C LEU A 11 -19.05 28.63 10.25
N SER A 12 -18.47 29.55 9.46
CA SER A 12 -17.11 29.45 8.92
C SER A 12 -16.82 28.18 8.12
N TYR A 13 -17.84 27.58 7.50
CA TYR A 13 -17.62 26.46 6.58
C TYR A 13 -16.89 26.96 5.35
N SER A 14 -15.74 26.36 5.04
CA SER A 14 -15.05 26.63 3.78
C SER A 14 -15.92 26.23 2.59
N GLU A 15 -16.02 27.12 1.61
CA GLU A 15 -16.56 26.79 0.28
C GLU A 15 -15.57 25.93 -0.53
N ASP A 16 -14.31 25.88 -0.10
CA ASP A 16 -13.27 25.06 -0.69
C ASP A 16 -13.49 23.60 -0.29
N LYS A 17 -14.14 22.83 -1.18
CA LYS A 17 -14.62 21.46 -0.91
C LYS A 17 -13.51 20.40 -0.89
N GLY A 18 -12.24 20.79 -0.87
CA GLY A 18 -11.15 19.85 -0.70
C GLY A 18 -9.81 20.54 -0.76
N ALA A 19 -8.82 19.99 -0.08
CA ALA A 19 -7.44 20.31 -0.39
C ALA A 19 -7.24 20.06 -1.88
N GLN A 20 -6.94 21.13 -2.62
CA GLN A 20 -6.57 21.07 -4.02
C GLN A 20 -5.23 20.33 -4.07
N TRP A 21 -5.27 19.00 -4.09
CA TRP A 21 -4.08 18.19 -4.18
C TRP A 21 -3.57 18.36 -5.60
N GLU A 22 -2.60 19.26 -5.78
CA GLU A 22 -1.90 19.38 -7.05
C GLU A 22 -1.51 17.98 -7.51
N SER A 23 -1.84 17.64 -8.75
CA SER A 23 -1.46 16.38 -9.37
C SER A 23 0.04 16.22 -9.20
N SER A 24 0.43 15.32 -8.30
CA SER A 24 1.79 14.96 -7.89
C SER A 24 2.85 15.67 -8.71
N ALA A 25 3.60 16.59 -8.09
CA ALA A 25 4.81 17.14 -8.68
C ALA A 25 5.55 16.01 -9.41
N THR A 26 5.69 16.14 -10.73
CA THR A 26 6.24 15.12 -11.64
C THR A 26 7.69 14.73 -11.29
N TYR A 27 8.25 15.38 -10.26
CA TYR A 27 9.61 15.30 -9.76
C TYR A 27 9.70 14.88 -8.29
N PHE A 28 8.59 14.54 -7.61
CA PHE A 28 8.67 14.06 -6.23
C PHE A 28 9.34 12.68 -6.20
N GLN A 29 10.58 12.66 -5.71
CA GLN A 29 11.37 11.45 -5.50
C GLN A 29 11.55 11.19 -4.01
N HIS A 30 11.14 10.01 -3.56
CA HIS A 30 11.27 9.61 -2.18
C HIS A 30 12.59 8.85 -1.97
N HIS A 31 13.67 9.60 -1.69
CA HIS A 31 15.03 9.06 -1.59
C HIS A 31 15.29 8.22 -0.32
N SER A 32 14.49 8.40 0.74
CA SER A 32 14.75 7.75 2.03
C SER A 32 14.08 6.38 2.18
N GLN A 33 13.22 5.97 1.23
CA GLN A 33 12.50 4.70 1.33
C GLN A 33 13.23 3.59 0.61
N ALA A 34 14.01 2.82 1.37
CA ALA A 34 14.69 1.63 0.88
C ALA A 34 13.77 0.39 0.84
N THR A 35 12.68 0.37 1.63
CA THR A 35 11.80 -0.80 1.77
C THR A 35 10.33 -0.38 1.87
N LEU A 36 9.46 -1.09 1.15
CA LEU A 36 8.00 -1.02 1.27
C LEU A 36 7.50 -2.34 1.86
N VAL A 37 6.61 -2.26 2.85
CA VAL A 37 5.96 -3.44 3.45
C VAL A 37 4.45 -3.22 3.46
N ILE A 38 3.70 -4.18 2.93
CA ILE A 38 2.23 -4.15 2.91
C ILE A 38 1.73 -5.46 3.53
N PHE A 39 0.91 -5.35 4.58
CA PHE A 39 0.15 -6.47 5.14
C PHE A 39 -1.29 -6.43 4.66
N GLY A 40 -1.90 -7.59 4.40
CA GLY A 40 -3.24 -7.61 3.83
C GLY A 40 -3.26 -7.44 2.32
N PHE A 41 -2.15 -7.73 1.62
CA PHE A 41 -2.07 -7.49 0.19
C PHE A 41 -3.07 -8.37 -0.57
N GLN A 42 -3.76 -7.76 -1.52
CA GLN A 42 -4.69 -8.42 -2.42
C GLN A 42 -4.27 -8.08 -3.85
N ALA A 43 -4.37 -9.06 -4.76
CA ALA A 43 -4.04 -8.86 -6.18
C ALA A 43 -5.14 -8.06 -6.92
N ARG A 44 -5.58 -6.95 -6.34
CA ARG A 44 -6.55 -6.00 -6.89
C ARG A 44 -5.85 -4.83 -7.53
N ASP A 45 -6.47 -4.26 -8.56
CA ASP A 45 -5.89 -3.18 -9.37
C ASP A 45 -5.41 -1.98 -8.54
N TYR A 46 -6.16 -1.58 -7.52
CA TYR A 46 -5.78 -0.43 -6.68
C TYR A 46 -4.52 -0.70 -5.86
N MET A 47 -4.35 -1.90 -5.30
CA MET A 47 -3.14 -2.26 -4.54
C MET A 47 -1.94 -2.43 -5.47
N MET A 48 -2.12 -3.09 -6.61
CA MET A 48 -1.05 -3.23 -7.61
C MET A 48 -0.60 -1.88 -8.14
N ASN A 49 -1.54 -0.97 -8.43
CA ASN A 49 -1.25 0.39 -8.86
C ASN A 49 -0.54 1.21 -7.78
N TYR A 50 -0.89 1.02 -6.50
CA TYR A 50 -0.20 1.67 -5.39
C TYR A 50 1.26 1.22 -5.29
N VAL A 51 1.52 -0.10 -5.34
CA VAL A 51 2.89 -0.65 -5.33
C VAL A 51 3.67 -0.12 -6.51
N LYS A 52 3.09 -0.16 -7.71
CA LYS A 52 3.71 0.35 -8.94
C LYS A 52 4.11 1.81 -8.83
N ARG A 53 3.20 2.68 -8.37
CA ARG A 53 3.48 4.11 -8.18
C ARG A 53 4.59 4.31 -7.15
N THR A 54 4.55 3.57 -6.04
CA THR A 54 5.59 3.64 -5.00
C THR A 54 6.96 3.26 -5.57
N MET A 55 7.04 2.22 -6.38
CA MET A 55 8.27 1.81 -7.08
C MET A 55 8.76 2.84 -8.10
N GLN A 56 7.88 3.66 -8.68
CA GLN A 56 8.24 4.72 -9.61
C GLN A 56 8.79 5.97 -8.89
N ILE A 57 8.19 6.37 -7.77
CA ILE A 57 8.58 7.57 -7.03
C ILE A 57 9.75 7.33 -6.07
N SER A 58 9.91 6.09 -5.59
CA SER A 58 10.95 5.75 -4.60
C SER A 58 12.20 5.23 -5.30
N VAL A 59 13.05 6.15 -5.74
CA VAL A 59 14.24 5.83 -6.55
C VAL A 59 15.25 4.91 -5.85
N ASN A 60 15.26 4.91 -4.52
CA ASN A 60 16.15 4.07 -3.70
C ASN A 60 15.46 2.81 -3.16
N LEU A 61 14.24 2.50 -3.62
CA LEU A 61 13.50 1.34 -3.17
C LEU A 61 14.21 0.06 -3.64
N LYS A 62 14.55 -0.80 -2.70
CA LYS A 62 15.24 -2.07 -2.94
C LYS A 62 14.30 -3.26 -2.80
N ASP A 63 13.43 -3.24 -1.80
CA ASP A 63 12.59 -4.37 -1.48
C ASP A 63 11.14 -3.96 -1.25
N VAL A 64 10.22 -4.74 -1.81
CA VAL A 64 8.78 -4.64 -1.60
C VAL A 64 8.31 -5.96 -1.02
N PHE A 65 7.85 -5.97 0.23
CA PHE A 65 7.31 -7.15 0.89
C PHE A 65 5.79 -7.09 0.93
N LEU A 66 5.15 -8.03 0.25
CA LEU A 66 3.70 -8.18 0.18
C LEU A 66 3.28 -9.38 1.03
N TYR A 67 2.62 -9.11 2.15
CA TYR A 67 2.14 -10.11 3.08
C TYR A 67 0.66 -10.36 2.91
N ASP A 68 0.26 -11.63 2.93
CA ASP A 68 -1.14 -12.07 2.92
C ASP A 68 -1.92 -11.40 4.05
N ARG A 69 -1.52 -11.66 5.30
CA ARG A 69 -2.25 -11.26 6.49
C ARG A 69 -1.31 -10.92 7.62
N LEU A 70 -1.79 -10.03 8.49
CA LEU A 70 -1.24 -9.82 9.82
C LEU A 70 -2.25 -10.32 10.84
N THR A 71 -1.87 -11.31 11.64
CA THR A 71 -2.70 -11.85 12.72
C THR A 71 -1.91 -11.94 13.99
N CYS A 72 -2.51 -11.55 15.12
CA CYS A 72 -2.00 -11.95 16.42
C CYS A 72 -2.31 -13.44 16.67
N ASP A 73 -1.61 -14.04 17.64
CA ASP A 73 -1.75 -15.45 17.99
C ASP A 73 -3.19 -15.85 18.32
N LYS A 74 -3.98 -14.93 18.89
CA LYS A 74 -5.38 -15.16 19.25
C LYS A 74 -6.33 -15.24 18.04
N CYS A 75 -5.94 -14.61 16.93
CA CYS A 75 -6.71 -14.51 15.69
C CYS A 75 -6.22 -15.46 14.60
N TYR A 76 -5.05 -16.09 14.79
CA TYR A 76 -4.54 -17.11 13.88
C TYR A 76 -5.55 -18.26 13.71
N GLY A 77 -5.81 -18.65 12.47
CA GLY A 77 -6.80 -19.69 12.14
C GLY A 77 -8.28 -19.26 12.22
N LYS A 78 -8.59 -18.03 12.69
CA LYS A 78 -9.96 -17.51 12.78
C LYS A 78 -10.35 -16.56 11.64
N LEU A 79 -9.40 -16.16 10.81
CA LEU A 79 -9.69 -15.27 9.69
C LEU A 79 -10.45 -16.01 8.58
N PRO A 80 -11.44 -15.35 7.94
CA PRO A 80 -12.21 -15.96 6.87
C PRO A 80 -11.30 -16.36 5.71
N ASN A 81 -11.44 -17.58 5.20
CA ASN A 81 -10.72 -18.06 4.02
C ASN A 81 -11.70 -18.18 2.83
N PRO A 82 -11.24 -17.99 1.58
CA PRO A 82 -9.86 -17.74 1.18
C PRO A 82 -9.45 -16.27 1.39
N SER A 83 -8.14 -16.02 1.56
CA SER A 83 -7.62 -14.67 1.37
C SER A 83 -7.54 -14.36 -0.12
N GLU A 84 -7.58 -13.08 -0.46
CA GLU A 84 -7.40 -12.61 -1.86
C GLU A 84 -5.93 -12.37 -2.21
N PHE A 85 -5.03 -12.92 -1.38
CA PHE A 85 -3.61 -12.91 -1.65
C PHE A 85 -3.30 -13.84 -2.82
N PRO A 86 -2.44 -13.43 -3.77
CA PRO A 86 -2.19 -14.24 -4.96
C PRO A 86 -1.53 -15.58 -4.56
N PRO A 87 -2.09 -16.72 -4.99
CA PRO A 87 -1.45 -18.02 -4.83
C PRO A 87 -0.12 -18.06 -5.61
N LYS A 88 0.79 -18.97 -5.23
CA LYS A 88 2.16 -19.03 -5.80
C LYS A 88 2.20 -19.00 -7.33
N TRP A 89 1.29 -19.71 -8.00
CA TRP A 89 1.24 -19.77 -9.46
C TRP A 89 0.83 -18.43 -10.12
N GLN A 90 0.12 -17.55 -9.40
CA GLN A 90 -0.32 -16.23 -9.88
C GLN A 90 0.69 -15.12 -9.57
N GLN A 91 1.59 -15.32 -8.59
CA GLN A 91 2.54 -14.29 -8.14
C GLN A 91 3.48 -13.78 -9.24
N GLY A 92 3.86 -14.64 -10.19
CA GLY A 92 4.63 -14.25 -11.36
C GLY A 92 3.91 -13.22 -12.22
N CYS A 93 2.63 -13.45 -12.52
CA CYS A 93 1.78 -12.53 -13.28
C CYS A 93 1.57 -11.21 -12.54
N VAL A 94 1.32 -11.24 -11.23
CA VAL A 94 1.18 -10.03 -10.40
C VAL A 94 2.45 -9.20 -10.44
N LYS A 95 3.62 -9.85 -10.28
CA LYS A 95 4.91 -9.19 -10.39
C LYS A 95 5.08 -8.53 -11.75
N GLU A 96 4.81 -9.26 -12.83
CA GLU A 96 4.92 -8.74 -14.19
C GLU A 96 4.02 -7.53 -14.43
N ILE A 97 2.77 -7.56 -13.96
CA ILE A 97 1.81 -6.45 -14.08
C ILE A 97 2.33 -5.20 -13.36
N ILE A 98 2.81 -5.36 -12.12
CA ILE A 98 3.35 -4.25 -11.32
C ILE A 98 4.60 -3.67 -11.99
N THR A 99 5.53 -4.53 -12.43
CA THR A 99 6.82 -4.11 -13.00
C THR A 99 6.75 -3.72 -14.47
N ARG A 100 5.60 -3.87 -15.13
CA ARG A 100 5.44 -3.54 -16.55
C ARG A 100 5.63 -2.04 -16.77
N ARG A 101 6.60 -1.69 -17.63
CA ARG A 101 6.94 -0.32 -18.05
C ARG A 101 7.37 0.59 -16.88
N ILE A 102 8.06 0.03 -15.87
CA ILE A 102 8.73 0.83 -14.84
C ILE A 102 10.24 0.53 -14.87
N ASN A 103 11.04 1.56 -14.63
CA ASN A 103 12.49 1.45 -14.46
C ASN A 103 12.81 1.47 -12.97
N SER A 104 12.51 0.37 -12.28
CA SER A 104 12.78 0.19 -10.86
C SER A 104 13.56 -1.10 -10.65
N SER A 105 14.61 -1.06 -9.84
CA SER A 105 15.38 -2.23 -9.43
C SER A 105 14.77 -2.98 -8.24
N ALA A 106 13.64 -2.48 -7.69
CA ALA A 106 13.06 -3.04 -6.49
C ALA A 106 12.57 -4.49 -6.72
N ILE A 107 12.87 -5.36 -5.75
CA ILE A 107 12.50 -6.77 -5.77
C ILE A 107 11.20 -6.93 -4.97
N ILE A 108 10.21 -7.58 -5.61
CA ILE A 108 8.93 -7.91 -4.97
C ILE A 108 9.02 -9.31 -4.35
N HIS A 109 8.73 -9.38 -3.06
CA HIS A 109 8.69 -10.59 -2.24
C HIS A 109 7.26 -10.85 -1.77
N PHE A 110 6.77 -12.06 -1.99
CA PHE A 110 5.45 -12.49 -1.52
C PHE A 110 5.61 -13.40 -0.31
N HIS A 111 4.93 -13.06 0.78
CA HIS A 111 5.00 -13.80 2.04
C HIS A 111 3.62 -14.11 2.59
N THR A 112 3.48 -15.32 3.12
CA THR A 112 2.35 -15.72 3.96
C THR A 112 2.70 -15.48 5.43
N ALA A 113 1.69 -15.53 6.31
CA ALA A 113 1.90 -15.43 7.76
C ALA A 113 2.95 -16.43 8.27
N THR A 114 3.01 -17.64 7.67
CA THR A 114 3.97 -18.69 8.03
C THR A 114 5.43 -18.41 7.67
N ASN A 115 5.68 -17.51 6.71
CA ASN A 115 7.02 -17.22 6.18
C ASN A 115 7.41 -15.76 6.44
N SER A 116 6.85 -15.13 7.47
CA SER A 116 7.13 -13.73 7.78
C SER A 116 8.48 -13.56 8.45
N ARG A 117 9.19 -12.48 8.10
CA ARG A 117 10.51 -12.20 8.67
C ARG A 117 10.37 -11.58 10.05
N ASP A 118 11.13 -12.07 11.02
CA ASP A 118 11.07 -11.62 12.40
C ASP A 118 11.36 -10.13 12.59
N ASP A 119 12.24 -9.55 11.76
CA ASP A 119 12.56 -8.11 11.79
C ASP A 119 11.35 -7.24 11.41
N HIS A 120 10.52 -7.69 10.46
CA HIS A 120 9.30 -7.00 10.09
C HIS A 120 8.22 -7.15 11.17
N LEU A 121 8.14 -8.33 11.81
CA LEU A 121 7.23 -8.57 12.93
C LEU A 121 7.60 -7.72 14.16
N LYS A 122 8.89 -7.54 14.44
CA LYS A 122 9.39 -6.73 15.58
C LYS A 122 9.07 -5.24 15.44
N LYS A 123 9.12 -4.68 14.22
CA LYS A 123 8.75 -3.28 13.95
C LYS A 123 7.27 -2.97 14.19
N MET A 124 6.42 -4.00 14.31
CA MET A 124 4.99 -3.86 14.57
C MET A 124 4.61 -3.83 16.06
N ARG A 125 5.53 -4.05 17.00
CA ARG A 125 5.24 -3.98 18.45
C ARG A 125 5.08 -2.55 19.01
N PHE A 126 5.12 -1.54 18.14
CA PHE A 126 5.06 -0.11 18.51
C PHE A 126 3.82 0.61 17.95
N LEU A 127 2.85 -0.14 17.42
CA LEU A 127 1.51 0.33 17.03
C LEU A 127 0.47 -0.31 17.95
#